data_AF-A0A8X6F691-F1
#
_entry.id   AF-A0A8X6F691-F1
#
_cell.length_a   1.000
_cell.length_b   1.000
_cell.length_c   1.000
_cell.angle_alpha   90.00
_cell.angle_beta   90.00
_cell.angle_gamma   90.00
#
_symmetry.space_group_name_H-M   'P 1'
#
loop_
_entity.id
_entity.type
_entity.pdbx_description
1 polymer ?
#
loop_
_entity_poly.entity_id
_entity_poly.type
_entity_poly.pdbx_seq_one_letter_code
_entity_poly.pdbx_strand_id
1 'polypeptide(L)'
;MSDDVTLVNDQSFKSEVADYKGFVLVDFWAEWCGPCKSLMPRIEQLAKDRKGKIKICKFDIDEGTEVPSKYGVQSIPTLIIFQDGKEIARKIGATNDLPSWVDSEIS
;
A
#
# COMPACT_ATOMS: atom_id res chain seq x y z
N MET A 1 -11.86 8.18 7.32
CA MET A 1 -10.67 7.52 7.93
C MET A 1 -11.17 6.22 8.52
N SER A 2 -11.03 5.10 7.80
CA SER A 2 -11.41 3.78 8.31
C SER A 2 -10.33 3.27 9.25
N ASP A 3 -10.70 2.64 10.37
CA ASP A 3 -9.77 2.10 11.38
C ASP A 3 -8.84 0.99 10.84
N ASP A 4 -9.08 0.52 9.62
CA ASP A 4 -8.38 -0.60 8.99
C ASP A 4 -7.22 -0.17 8.06
N VAL A 5 -6.95 1.14 7.93
CA VAL A 5 -5.85 1.68 7.11
C VAL A 5 -4.85 2.46 7.98
N THR A 6 -3.57 2.12 7.88
CA THR A 6 -2.48 2.79 8.61
C THR A 6 -1.76 3.80 7.71
N LEU A 7 -1.63 5.05 8.15
CA LEU A 7 -0.77 6.02 7.47
C LEU A 7 0.69 5.78 7.90
N VAL A 8 1.59 5.70 6.93
CA VAL A 8 3.01 5.48 7.17
C VAL A 8 3.84 6.55 6.46
N ASN A 9 5.00 6.84 7.03
CA ASN A 9 6.01 7.76 6.48
C ASN A 9 7.40 7.14 6.65
N ASP A 10 8.46 7.87 6.30
CA ASP A 10 9.83 7.37 6.37
C ASP A 10 10.22 6.86 7.78
N GLN A 11 9.69 7.48 8.85
CA GLN A 11 10.00 7.12 10.23
C GLN A 11 9.27 5.85 10.67
N SER A 12 7.99 5.69 10.31
CA SER A 12 7.17 4.56 10.75
C SER A 12 7.24 3.35 9.82
N PHE A 13 7.73 3.52 8.58
CA PHE A 13 7.74 2.43 7.59
C PHE A 13 8.45 1.18 8.09
N LYS A 14 9.56 1.33 8.83
CA LYS A 14 10.31 0.18 9.34
C LYS A 14 9.45 -0.68 10.26
N SER A 15 8.85 -0.08 11.31
CA SER A 15 8.05 -0.82 12.28
C SER A 15 6.73 -1.32 11.69
N GLU A 16 6.12 -0.54 10.82
CA GLU A 16 4.78 -0.83 10.30
C GLU A 16 4.79 -1.80 9.11
N VAL A 17 5.90 -1.86 8.35
CA VAL A 17 6.00 -2.61 7.09
C VAL A 17 7.23 -3.53 7.07
N ALA A 18 8.44 -2.99 7.24
CA ALA A 18 9.67 -3.77 7.02
C ALA A 18 9.91 -4.86 8.07
N ASP A 19 9.52 -4.60 9.31
CA ASP A 19 9.65 -5.56 10.43
C ASP A 19 8.35 -6.35 10.67
N TYR A 20 7.27 -6.03 9.95
CA TYR A 20 5.97 -6.69 10.08
C TYR A 20 6.03 -8.15 9.62
N LYS A 21 5.39 -9.04 10.38
CA LYS A 21 5.25 -10.47 10.05
C LYS A 21 3.89 -10.74 9.43
N GLY A 22 3.89 -11.34 8.24
CA GLY A 22 2.71 -11.49 7.39
C GLY A 22 2.70 -10.51 6.22
N PHE A 23 1.51 -10.30 5.65
CA PHE A 23 1.35 -9.50 4.43
C PHE A 23 1.03 -8.04 4.73
N VAL A 24 1.66 -7.12 3.99
CA VAL A 24 1.37 -5.68 4.02
C VAL A 24 1.23 -5.15 2.59
N LEU A 25 0.12 -4.48 2.28
CA LEU A 25 -0.01 -3.65 1.09
C LEU A 25 0.36 -2.21 1.44
N VAL A 26 1.25 -1.58 0.68
CA VAL A 26 1.51 -0.14 0.76
C VAL A 26 1.01 0.54 -0.51
N ASP A 27 0.09 1.49 -0.36
CA ASP A 27 -0.38 2.39 -1.41
C ASP A 27 0.41 3.71 -1.36
N PHE A 28 1.28 3.92 -2.34
CA PHE A 28 2.00 5.17 -2.54
C PHE A 28 1.13 6.14 -3.34
N TRP A 29 0.75 7.25 -2.71
CA TRP A 29 -0.25 8.19 -3.22
C TRP A 29 0.14 9.65 -2.92
N ALA A 30 -0.67 10.59 -3.42
CA ALA A 30 -0.64 12.00 -3.05
C ALA A 30 -2.01 12.66 -3.27
N GLU A 31 -2.29 13.78 -2.62
CA GLU A 31 -3.58 14.50 -2.72
C GLU A 31 -3.84 15.09 -4.11
N TRP A 32 -2.80 15.43 -4.87
CA TRP A 32 -2.90 15.95 -6.23
C TRP A 32 -3.04 14.84 -7.28
N CYS A 33 -2.93 13.57 -6.89
CA CYS A 33 -3.02 12.43 -7.78
C CYS A 33 -4.48 12.06 -8.08
N GLY A 34 -5.00 12.50 -9.23
CA GLY A 34 -6.34 12.16 -9.71
C GLY A 34 -6.63 10.64 -9.75
N PRO A 35 -5.76 9.81 -10.35
CA PRO A 35 -5.94 8.35 -10.36
C PRO A 35 -5.90 7.70 -8.97
N CYS A 36 -5.20 8.28 -8.00
CA CYS A 36 -5.17 7.76 -6.63
C CYS A 36 -6.54 7.90 -5.96
N LYS A 37 -7.25 9.02 -6.20
CA LYS A 37 -8.58 9.28 -5.63
C LYS A 37 -9.62 8.24 -6.05
N SER A 38 -9.50 7.68 -7.25
CA SER A 38 -10.43 6.62 -7.71
C SER A 38 -10.14 5.25 -7.06
N LEU A 39 -8.90 5.02 -6.61
CA LEU A 39 -8.50 3.81 -5.90
C LEU A 39 -8.82 3.85 -4.40
N MET A 40 -8.83 5.03 -3.77
CA MET A 40 -9.03 5.17 -2.32
C MET A 40 -10.24 4.38 -1.77
N PRO A 41 -11.46 4.47 -2.34
CA PRO A 41 -12.61 3.71 -1.83
C PRO A 41 -12.42 2.20 -1.92
N ARG A 42 -11.69 1.73 -2.94
CA ARG A 42 -11.40 0.31 -3.14
C ARG A 42 -10.36 -0.20 -2.17
N ILE A 43 -9.35 0.62 -1.85
CA ILE A 43 -8.34 0.32 -0.83
C ILE A 43 -9.00 0.24 0.55
N GLU A 44 -9.89 1.18 0.88
CA GLU A 44 -10.65 1.13 2.15
C GLU A 44 -11.57 -0.09 2.24
N GLN A 45 -12.23 -0.46 1.14
CA GLN A 45 -13.06 -1.67 1.11
C GLN A 45 -12.22 -2.94 1.25
N LEU A 46 -11.07 -3.01 0.56
CA LEU A 46 -10.12 -4.13 0.67
C LEU A 46 -9.64 -4.30 2.13
N ALA A 47 -9.32 -3.21 2.81
CA ALA A 47 -8.89 -3.24 4.21
C ALA A 47 -9.95 -3.87 5.13
N LYS A 48 -11.23 -3.58 4.87
CA LYS A 48 -12.36 -4.19 5.61
C LYS A 48 -12.54 -5.67 5.25
N ASP A 49 -12.56 -6.00 3.97
CA ASP A 49 -12.86 -7.35 3.47
C ASP A 49 -11.73 -8.36 3.72
N ARG A 50 -10.51 -7.87 3.94
CA ARG A 50 -9.31 -8.70 4.18
C ARG A 50 -8.68 -8.42 5.53
N LYS A 51 -9.45 -7.87 6.46
CA LYS A 51 -9.03 -7.67 7.86
C LYS A 51 -8.46 -8.97 8.45
N GLY A 52 -7.25 -8.87 8.99
CA GLY A 52 -6.51 -9.99 9.56
C GLY A 52 -5.76 -10.89 8.57
N LYS A 53 -5.96 -10.72 7.25
CA LYS A 53 -5.19 -11.44 6.21
C LYS A 53 -4.02 -10.62 5.68
N ILE A 54 -4.25 -9.32 5.47
CA ILE A 54 -3.24 -8.37 4.98
C ILE A 54 -3.45 -7.04 5.71
N LYS A 55 -2.34 -6.41 6.11
CA LYS A 55 -2.34 -5.05 6.64
C LYS A 55 -2.32 -4.05 5.49
N ILE A 56 -3.14 -3.01 5.56
CA ILE A 56 -3.19 -1.97 4.53
C ILE A 56 -2.54 -0.70 5.07
N CYS A 57 -1.50 -0.24 4.40
CA CYS A 57 -0.78 0.98 4.69
C CYS A 57 -0.89 1.97 3.52
N LYS A 58 -0.89 3.27 3.81
CA LYS A 58 -0.78 4.32 2.79
C LYS A 58 0.42 5.19 3.09
N PHE A 59 1.20 5.48 2.06
CA PHE A 59 2.37 6.35 2.12
C PHE A 59 2.11 7.57 1.23
N ASP A 60 2.01 8.75 1.84
CA ASP A 60 1.96 10.00 1.09
C ASP A 60 3.37 10.39 0.66
N ILE A 61 3.62 10.48 -0.65
CA ILE A 61 4.95 10.81 -1.18
C ILE A 61 5.36 12.27 -0.90
N ASP A 62 4.42 13.13 -0.54
CA ASP A 62 4.72 14.52 -0.15
C ASP A 62 5.23 14.59 1.31
N GLU A 63 4.93 13.57 2.14
CA GLU A 63 5.34 13.48 3.56
C GLU A 63 6.67 12.74 3.76
N GLY A 64 7.24 12.14 2.72
CA GLY A 64 8.49 11.39 2.80
C GLY A 64 9.03 10.97 1.44
N THR A 65 10.36 10.95 1.31
CA THR A 65 11.02 10.67 0.02
C THR A 65 11.99 9.50 0.08
N GLU A 66 12.41 9.08 1.27
CA GLU A 66 13.41 8.03 1.42
C GLU A 66 12.85 6.67 1.03
N VAL A 67 11.68 6.30 1.56
CA VAL A 67 11.03 5.03 1.26
C VAL A 67 10.63 4.93 -0.21
N PRO A 68 9.91 5.90 -0.82
CA PRO A 68 9.60 5.88 -2.25
C PRO A 68 10.87 5.71 -3.11
N SER A 69 11.93 6.45 -2.79
CA SER A 69 13.21 6.33 -3.51
C SER A 69 13.84 4.95 -3.36
N LYS A 70 13.85 4.40 -2.13
CA LYS A 70 14.42 3.08 -1.82
C LYS A 70 13.72 1.95 -2.58
N TYR A 71 12.42 2.03 -2.77
CA TYR A 71 11.63 1.02 -3.50
C TYR A 71 11.41 1.36 -4.98
N GLY A 72 12.03 2.43 -5.47
CA GLY A 72 11.96 2.83 -6.88
C GLY A 72 10.55 3.24 -7.32
N VAL A 73 9.80 3.92 -6.47
CA VAL A 73 8.48 4.48 -6.80
C VAL A 73 8.68 5.72 -7.68
N GLN A 74 8.45 5.57 -8.98
CA GLN A 74 8.64 6.64 -9.97
C GLN A 74 7.32 7.25 -10.48
N SER A 75 6.20 6.62 -10.15
CA SER A 75 4.86 7.04 -10.56
C SER A 75 3.86 6.65 -9.50
N ILE A 76 2.81 7.44 -9.33
CA ILE A 76 1.70 7.14 -8.42
C ILE A 76 0.38 7.04 -9.19
N PRO A 77 -0.56 6.20 -8.73
CA PRO A 77 -0.44 5.30 -7.58
C PRO A 77 0.50 4.13 -7.87
N THR A 78 1.28 3.72 -6.88
CA THR A 78 2.04 2.46 -6.90
C THR A 78 1.65 1.65 -5.67
N LEU A 79 1.29 0.39 -5.90
CA LEU A 79 0.93 -0.56 -4.86
C LEU A 79 2.05 -1.59 -4.74
N ILE A 80 2.54 -1.82 -3.53
CA ILE A 80 3.56 -2.85 -3.27
C ILE A 80 3.07 -3.76 -2.15
N ILE A 81 3.13 -5.08 -2.37
CA ILE A 81 2.86 -6.09 -1.35
C ILE A 81 4.18 -6.59 -0.80
N PHE A 82 4.28 -6.57 0.53
CA PHE A 82 5.36 -7.12 1.31
C PHE A 82 4.91 -8.39 2.02
N GLN A 83 5.76 -9.39 2.08
CA GLN A 83 5.64 -10.56 2.96
C GLN A 83 6.88 -10.62 3.84
N ASP A 84 6.69 -10.54 5.15
CA ASP A 84 7.79 -10.56 6.13
C ASP A 84 8.91 -9.54 5.82
N GLY A 85 8.49 -8.33 5.42
CA GLY A 85 9.39 -7.23 5.07
C GLY A 85 10.00 -7.28 3.67
N LYS A 86 9.71 -8.33 2.89
CA LYS A 86 10.23 -8.48 1.51
C LYS A 86 9.15 -8.14 0.51
N GLU A 87 9.48 -7.32 -0.48
CA GLU A 87 8.60 -7.09 -1.62
C GLU A 87 8.37 -8.41 -2.37
N ILE A 88 7.11 -8.79 -2.55
CA ILE A 88 6.71 -9.99 -3.29
C ILE A 88 5.92 -9.67 -4.57
N ALA A 89 5.24 -8.53 -4.60
CA ALA A 89 4.47 -8.10 -5.76
C ALA A 89 4.39 -6.58 -5.83
N ARG A 90 4.28 -6.04 -7.05
CA ARG A 90 3.99 -4.62 -7.29
C ARG A 90 3.00 -4.43 -8.42
N LYS A 91 2.20 -3.38 -8.32
CA LYS A 91 1.32 -2.92 -9.38
C LYS A 91 1.40 -1.40 -9.49
N ILE A 92 1.61 -0.93 -10.72
CA ILE A 92 1.77 0.50 -11.03
C ILE A 92 0.50 0.98 -11.73
N GLY A 93 -0.02 2.12 -11.29
CA GLY A 93 -1.20 2.76 -11.84
C GLY A 93 -2.51 2.30 -11.20
N ALA A 94 -3.59 3.02 -11.52
CA ALA A 94 -4.92 2.69 -11.05
C ALA A 94 -5.42 1.40 -11.70
N THR A 95 -6.05 0.52 -10.92
CA THR A 95 -6.54 -0.77 -11.41
C THR A 95 -7.96 -1.09 -10.98
N ASN A 96 -8.65 -1.87 -11.81
CA ASN A 96 -10.00 -2.33 -11.52
C ASN A 96 -10.05 -3.68 -10.80
N ASP A 97 -8.99 -4.48 -10.89
CA ASP A 97 -8.89 -5.86 -10.41
C ASP A 97 -8.23 -5.97 -9.03
N LEU A 98 -8.21 -4.88 -8.25
CA LEU A 98 -7.45 -4.78 -7.00
C LEU A 98 -7.70 -5.97 -6.03
N PRO A 99 -8.95 -6.37 -5.72
CA PRO A 99 -9.16 -7.48 -4.78
C PRO A 99 -8.64 -8.82 -5.30
N SER A 100 -8.94 -9.15 -6.56
CA SER A 100 -8.48 -10.39 -7.18
C SER A 100 -6.96 -10.47 -7.31
N TRP A 101 -6.30 -9.34 -7.59
CA TRP A 101 -4.85 -9.30 -7.63
C TRP A 101 -4.26 -9.56 -6.24
N VAL A 102 -4.73 -8.85 -5.21
CA VAL A 102 -4.25 -9.07 -3.82
C VAL A 102 -4.44 -10.52 -3.39
N ASP A 103 -5.62 -11.10 -3.64
CA ASP A 103 -5.89 -12.50 -3.30
C ASP A 103 -4.93 -13.48 -3.99
N SER A 104 -4.50 -13.21 -5.22
CA SER A 104 -3.53 -14.04 -5.94
C SER A 104 -2.13 -13.99 -5.33
N GLU A 105 -1.72 -12.85 -4.77
CA GLU A 105 -0.37 -12.67 -4.22
C GLU A 105 -0.25 -13.16 -2.76
N ILE A 106 -1.37 -13.25 -2.03
CA ILE A 106 -1.40 -13.68 -0.62
C ILE A 106 -1.97 -15.09 -0.41
N SER A 107 -2.19 -15.83 -1.51
CA SER A 107 -2.68 -17.21 -1.50
C SER A 107 -1.62 -18.22 -1.04
#